data_AF-A0A1I7WSL8-F1
#
_entry.id   AF-A0A1I7WSL8-F1
#
_cell.length_a   1.000
_cell.length_b   1.000
_cell.length_c   1.000
_cell.angle_alpha   90.00
_cell.angle_beta   90.00
_cell.angle_gamma   90.00
#
_symmetry.space_group_name_H-M   'P 1'
#
loop_
_entity.id
_entity.type
_entity.pdbx_description
1 polymer ?
#
loop_
_entity_poly.entity_id
_entity_poly.type
_entity_poly.pdbx_seq_one_letter_code
_entity_poly.pdbx_strand_id
1 'polypeptide(L)'
;MEEILSGQLYEEDTVEELSVKIMVEVRSKLKALSFPNYKYIIQVMIGEQHGQGMNVLSQCVWDTDCDGSAKFFYSNNSLWCSSIVFAVFHY
;
A
#
# COMPACT_ATOMS: atom_id res chain seq x y z
N MET A 1 1.04 3.63 8.90
CA MET A 1 -0.23 3.32 8.18
C MET A 1 -1.33 3.09 9.20
N GLU A 2 -1.11 2.20 10.19
CA GLU A 2 -1.99 2.04 11.35
C GLU A 2 -2.25 3.36 12.10
N GLU A 3 -1.21 4.18 12.34
CA GLU A 3 -1.36 5.51 12.95
C GLU A 3 -2.23 6.50 12.15
N ILE A 4 -2.31 6.33 10.82
CA ILE A 4 -3.09 7.21 9.94
C ILE A 4 -4.55 6.75 9.87
N LEU A 5 -4.78 5.44 9.92
CA LEU A 5 -6.10 4.80 9.70
C LEU A 5 -6.79 4.36 11.00
N SER A 6 -6.11 4.47 12.14
CA SER A 6 -6.70 4.23 13.45
C SER A 6 -7.77 5.28 13.75
N GLY A 7 -9.01 4.83 13.90
CA GLY A 7 -10.17 5.69 14.20
C GLY A 7 -10.76 6.45 13.01
N GLN A 8 -10.26 6.26 11.79
CA GLN A 8 -10.86 6.85 10.59
C GLN A 8 -12.12 6.08 10.17
N LEU A 9 -13.15 6.82 9.79
CA LEU A 9 -14.35 6.30 9.15
C LEU A 9 -14.20 6.39 7.63
N TYR A 10 -14.90 5.51 6.91
CA TYR A 10 -14.96 5.60 5.46
C TYR A 10 -15.83 6.80 5.05
N GLU A 11 -15.23 7.78 4.39
CA GLU A 11 -15.93 8.90 3.77
C GLU A 11 -15.43 9.05 2.33
N GLU A 12 -16.35 9.05 1.37
CA GLU A 12 -16.01 9.09 -0.07
C GLU A 12 -15.20 10.34 -0.45
N ASP A 13 -15.47 11.47 0.20
CA ASP A 13 -14.78 12.74 -0.07
C ASP A 13 -13.33 12.75 0.45
N THR A 14 -13.02 11.98 1.50
CA THR A 14 -11.69 12.00 2.16
C THR A 14 -10.83 10.78 1.80
N VAL A 15 -11.42 9.74 1.21
CA VAL A 15 -10.72 8.49 0.89
C VAL A 15 -9.59 8.70 -0.11
N GLU A 16 -9.78 9.60 -1.09
CA GLU A 16 -8.76 9.93 -2.07
C GLU A 16 -7.55 10.59 -1.38
N GLU A 17 -7.79 11.60 -0.55
CA GLU A 17 -6.74 12.30 0.20
C GLU A 17 -5.98 11.36 1.14
N LEU A 18 -6.71 10.46 1.83
CA LEU A 18 -6.11 9.43 2.68
C LEU A 18 -5.21 8.48 1.87
N SER A 19 -5.66 8.05 0.70
CA SER A 19 -4.87 7.17 -0.18
C SER A 19 -3.57 7.85 -0.63
N VAL A 20 -3.64 9.14 -1.00
CA VAL A 20 -2.48 9.94 -1.42
C VAL A 20 -1.52 10.14 -0.25
N LYS A 21 -2.04 10.45 0.95
CA LYS A 21 -1.25 10.62 2.17
C LYS A 21 -0.47 9.35 2.50
N ILE A 22 -1.13 8.18 2.43
CA ILE A 22 -0.48 6.88 2.63
C ILE A 22 0.60 6.63 1.57
N MET A 23 0.28 6.88 0.30
CA MET A 23 1.25 6.71 -0.79
C MET A 23 2.49 7.58 -0.58
N VAL A 24 2.32 8.85 -0.22
CA VAL A 24 3.42 9.79 0.03
C VAL A 24 4.30 9.33 1.19
N GLU A 25 3.70 8.86 2.28
CA GLU A 25 4.41 8.37 3.45
C GLU A 25 5.23 7.11 3.14
N VAL A 26 4.62 6.13 2.44
CA VAL A 26 5.32 4.92 1.98
C VAL A 26 6.47 5.29 1.06
N ARG A 27 6.22 6.17 0.09
CA ARG A 27 7.25 6.66 -0.84
C ARG A 27 8.39 7.36 -0.11
N SER A 28 8.10 8.16 0.91
CA SER A 28 9.11 8.84 1.73
C SER A 28 10.00 7.84 2.46
N LYS A 29 9.39 6.84 3.11
CA LYS A 29 10.12 5.75 3.80
C LYS A 29 10.98 4.94 2.85
N LEU A 30 10.46 4.59 1.67
CA LEU A 30 11.24 3.87 0.64
C LEU A 30 12.44 4.69 0.14
N LYS A 31 12.25 6.00 -0.07
CA LYS A 31 13.35 6.90 -0.44
C LYS A 31 14.42 6.98 0.65
N ALA A 32 14.03 6.98 1.93
CA ALA A 32 14.97 7.04 3.04
C ALA A 32 15.89 5.81 3.10
N LEU A 33 15.39 4.62 2.71
CA LEU A 33 16.18 3.39 2.66
C LEU A 33 17.33 3.42 1.64
N SER A 34 17.28 4.33 0.66
CA SER A 34 18.39 4.64 -0.25
C SER A 34 18.96 3.42 -1.01
N PHE A 35 18.13 2.43 -1.36
CA PHE A 35 18.59 1.31 -2.18
C PHE A 35 18.91 1.78 -3.60
N PRO A 36 20.14 1.57 -4.11
CA PRO A 36 20.53 1.99 -5.45
C PRO A 36 19.85 1.14 -6.51
N ASN A 37 19.50 1.76 -7.65
CA ASN A 37 18.99 1.10 -8.85
C ASN A 37 17.63 0.38 -8.69
N TYR A 38 16.83 0.71 -7.69
CA TYR A 38 15.46 0.18 -7.57
C TYR A 38 14.42 1.19 -8.04
N LYS A 39 13.46 0.70 -8.83
CA LYS A 39 12.20 1.38 -9.13
C LYS A 39 11.11 0.79 -8.24
N TYR A 40 10.31 1.66 -7.62
CA TYR A 40 9.22 1.26 -6.76
C TYR A 40 7.87 1.56 -7.39
N ILE A 41 6.99 0.57 -7.42
CA ILE A 41 5.59 0.71 -7.76
C ILE A 41 4.80 0.53 -6.47
N ILE A 42 4.02 1.54 -6.09
CA ILE A 42 3.24 1.54 -4.85
C ILE A 42 1.77 1.51 -5.24
N GLN A 43 1.06 0.47 -4.81
CA GLN A 43 -0.39 0.35 -4.92
C GLN A 43 -1.00 0.54 -3.54
N VAL A 44 -1.94 1.47 -3.42
CA VAL A 44 -2.75 1.68 -2.21
C VAL A 44 -4.20 1.55 -2.61
N MET A 45 -4.95 0.72 -1.89
CA MET A 45 -6.38 0.51 -2.09
C MET A 45 -7.06 0.69 -0.75
N ILE A 46 -8.08 1.54 -0.71
CA ILE A 46 -8.95 1.75 0.45
C ILE A 46 -10.36 1.45 0.00
N GLY A 47 -11.14 0.78 0.85
CA GLY A 47 -12.56 0.55 0.59
C GLY A 47 -13.34 0.45 1.88
N GLU A 48 -14.66 0.56 1.77
CA GLU A 48 -15.58 0.43 2.89
C GLU A 48 -15.60 -1.01 3.41
N GLN A 49 -15.66 -1.17 4.73
CA GLN A 49 -15.83 -2.45 5.40
C GLN A 49 -17.25 -2.53 5.97
N HIS A 50 -18.12 -3.29 5.30
CA HIS A 50 -19.51 -3.49 5.70
C HIS A 50 -19.83 -4.98 5.94
N GLY A 51 -18.90 -5.70 6.57
CA GLY A 51 -19.01 -7.15 6.80
C GLY A 51 -18.78 -8.01 5.55
N GLN A 52 -18.13 -7.43 4.54
CA GLN A 52 -17.81 -8.11 3.29
C GLN A 52 -16.53 -8.95 3.46
N GLY A 53 -16.48 -10.10 2.78
CA GLY A 53 -15.24 -10.86 2.66
C GLY A 53 -14.39 -10.29 1.53
N MET A 54 -13.11 -9.98 1.80
CA MET A 54 -12.20 -9.47 0.78
C MET A 54 -10.86 -10.20 0.83
N ASN A 55 -10.33 -10.50 -0.36
CA ASN A 55 -8.99 -11.04 -0.54
C ASN A 55 -8.26 -10.24 -1.63
N VAL A 56 -7.08 -9.70 -1.29
CA VAL A 56 -6.23 -8.98 -2.22
C VAL A 56 -5.03 -9.85 -2.55
N LEU A 57 -4.90 -10.22 -3.83
CA LEU A 57 -3.82 -11.04 -4.34
C LEU A 57 -3.05 -10.25 -5.41
N SER A 58 -1.76 -10.54 -5.51
CA SER A 58 -0.94 -10.05 -6.61
C SER A 58 -0.06 -11.20 -7.10
N GLN A 59 0.05 -11.32 -8.42
CA GLN A 59 0.91 -12.28 -9.10
C GLN A 59 1.87 -11.48 -9.99
N CYS A 60 3.15 -11.86 -9.98
CA CYS A 60 4.21 -11.14 -10.66
C CYS A 60 5.10 -12.12 -11.41
N VAL A 61 5.63 -11.70 -12.55
CA VAL A 61 6.69 -12.39 -13.29
C VAL A 61 7.86 -11.43 -13.35
N TRP A 62 8.94 -11.77 -12.67
CA TRP A 62 10.09 -10.89 -12.45
C TRP A 62 11.32 -11.71 -12.03
N ASP A 63 12.48 -11.05 -11.88
CA ASP A 63 13.73 -11.69 -11.45
C ASP A 63 13.68 -12.04 -9.96
N THR A 64 13.81 -13.32 -9.60
CA THR A 64 13.69 -13.76 -8.20
C THR A 64 14.88 -13.36 -7.32
N ASP A 65 16.01 -13.00 -7.91
CA ASP A 65 17.22 -12.65 -7.17
C ASP A 65 17.22 -11.17 -6.78
N CYS A 66 16.61 -10.32 -7.61
CA CYS A 66 16.67 -8.87 -7.47
C CYS A 66 15.31 -8.22 -7.21
N ASP A 67 14.20 -8.77 -7.72
CA ASP A 67 12.87 -8.15 -7.61
C ASP A 67 12.06 -8.71 -6.44
N GLY A 68 11.16 -7.91 -5.87
CA GLY A 68 10.38 -8.33 -4.70
C GLY A 68 9.15 -7.48 -4.41
N SER A 69 8.24 -8.01 -3.58
CA SER A 69 7.10 -7.24 -3.05
C SER A 69 6.98 -7.31 -1.54
N ALA A 70 6.47 -6.21 -0.99
CA ALA A 70 6.00 -6.15 0.39
C ALA A 70 4.50 -5.82 0.37
N LYS A 71 3.71 -6.56 1.15
CA LYS A 71 2.26 -6.38 1.26
C LYS A 71 1.93 -6.04 2.70
N PHE A 72 1.04 -5.08 2.88
CA PHE A 72 0.51 -4.70 4.17
C PHE A 72 -1.01 -4.56 4.08
N PHE A 73 -1.71 -5.12 5.06
CA PHE A 73 -3.16 -5.09 5.14
C PHE A 73 -3.58 -4.55 6.49
N TYR A 74 -4.55 -3.63 6.47
CA TYR A 74 -5.17 -3.07 7.65
C TYR A 74 -6.69 -3.07 7.49
N SER A 75 -7.42 -3.34 8.56
CA SER A 75 -8.88 -3.27 8.58
C SER A 75 -9.36 -2.75 9.92
N ASN A 76 -10.38 -1.89 9.89
CA ASN A 76 -11.13 -1.49 11.07
C ASN A 76 -12.63 -1.79 10.84
N ASN A 77 -13.51 -1.27 11.70
CA ASN A 77 -14.95 -1.54 11.60
C ASN A 77 -15.66 -0.82 10.44
N SER A 78 -15.03 0.17 9.80
CA SER A 78 -15.65 1.04 8.80
C SER A 78 -14.96 0.96 7.44
N LEU A 79 -13.65 0.72 7.40
CA LEU A 79 -12.85 0.63 6.19
C LEU A 79 -11.78 -0.45 6.29
N TRP A 80 -11.28 -0.83 5.13
CA TRP A 80 -10.05 -1.61 4.96
C TRP A 80 -9.08 -0.84 4.07
N CYS A 81 -7.79 -1.12 4.25
CA CYS A 81 -6.72 -0.57 3.43
C CYS A 81 -5.69 -1.66 3.13
N SER A 82 -5.38 -1.85 1.84
CA SER A 82 -4.30 -2.71 1.37
C SER A 82 -3.23 -1.86 0.70
N SER A 83 -1.98 -2.03 1.10
CA SER A 83 -0.84 -1.40 0.45
C SER A 83 0.15 -2.46 -0.02
N ILE A 84 0.51 -2.40 -1.29
CA ILE A 84 1.47 -3.30 -1.90
C ILE A 84 2.57 -2.47 -2.54
N VAL A 85 3.82 -2.78 -2.20
CA VAL A 85 5.01 -2.20 -2.81
C VAL A 85 5.66 -3.27 -3.65
N PHE A 86 5.92 -2.97 -4.91
CA PHE A 86 6.75 -3.78 -5.80
C PHE A 86 8.08 -3.03 -6.00
N ALA A 87 9.19 -3.70 -5.70
CA ALA A 87 10.53 -3.22 -5.95
C ALA A 87 11.08 -4.00 -7.15
N VAL A 88 11.45 -3.27 -8.20
CA VAL A 88 12.02 -3.84 -9.43
C VAL A 88 13.40 -3.23 -9.64
N PHE A 89 14.40 -4.08 -9.77
CA PHE A 89 15.76 -3.68 -10.04
C PHE A 89 15.92 -3.19 -11.47
N HIS A 90 16.64 -2.10 -11.63
CA HIS A 90 16.93 -1.47 -12.90
C HIS A 90 18.39 -1.72 -13.26
N TYR A 91 18.59 -2.58 -14.26
CA TYR A 91 19.89 -2.87 -14.85
C TYR A 91 20.46 -1.69 -15.65
#